data_AF-A0A522WLT5-F1
#
_entry.id   AF-A0A522WLT5-F1
#
_cell.length_a   1.000
_cell.length_b   1.000
_cell.length_c   1.000
_cell.angle_alpha   90.00
_cell.angle_beta   90.00
_cell.angle_gamma   90.00
#
_symmetry.space_group_name_H-M   'P 1'
#
loop_
_entity.id
_entity.type
_entity.pdbx_description
1 polymer ?
#
loop_
_entity_poly.entity_id
_entity_poly.type
_entity_poly.pdbx_seq_one_letter_code
_entity_poly.pdbx_strand_id
1 'polypeptide(L)' 'MTKHAHGQEEDLHHEELKRLSVTLEEDQIEKLKELAAEYKEKLGQRWTLSAMVRVAVGDFLSRMGKIA' A
#
# COMPACT_ATOMS: atom_id res chain seq x y z
N MET A 1 17.63 -33.54 29.29
CA MET A 1 17.80 -32.08 29.13
C MET A 1 17.10 -31.71 27.84
N THR A 2 15.89 -31.16 27.95
CA THR A 2 14.94 -30.99 26.84
C THR A 2 15.12 -29.60 26.23
N LYS A 3 15.11 -29.56 24.90
CA LYS A 3 15.49 -28.43 24.04
C LYS A 3 14.55 -27.23 24.22
N HIS A 4 15.14 -26.04 24.39
CA HIS A 4 14.49 -24.76 24.11
C HIS A 4 14.92 -24.31 22.71
N ALA A 5 13.94 -24.03 21.84
CA ALA A 5 14.01 -22.97 20.85
C ALA A 5 12.60 -22.76 20.29
N HIS A 6 11.85 -21.88 20.94
CA HIS A 6 10.73 -21.18 20.33
C HIS A 6 11.34 -20.14 19.38
N GLY A 7 11.18 -20.32 18.08
CA GLY A 7 11.32 -19.26 17.08
C GLY A 7 10.01 -19.18 16.34
N GLN A 8 9.14 -18.26 16.76
CA GLN A 8 7.98 -17.85 15.98
C GLN A 8 8.51 -17.22 14.69
N GLU A 9 8.30 -17.90 13.58
CA GLU A 9 8.37 -17.28 12.26
C GLU A 9 7.10 -16.42 12.16
N GLU A 10 7.24 -15.12 12.40
CA GLU A 10 6.25 -14.13 11.97
C GLU A 10 6.24 -14.17 10.44
N ASP A 11 5.34 -14.99 9.91
CA ASP A 11 5.00 -15.07 8.50
C ASP A 11 4.31 -13.75 8.11
N LEU A 12 5.11 -12.69 7.98
CA LEU A 12 4.71 -11.43 7.37
C LEU A 12 4.32 -11.78 5.93
N HIS A 13 3.02 -12.00 5.72
CA HIS A 13 2.41 -12.22 4.42
C HIS A 13 2.79 -11.09 3.45
N HIS A 14 3.96 -11.19 2.83
CA HIS A 14 4.34 -10.39 1.68
C HIS A 14 3.60 -10.97 0.49
N GLU A 15 2.31 -10.64 0.38
CA GLU A 15 1.56 -10.93 -0.83
C GLU A 15 2.32 -10.35 -2.03
N GLU A 16 2.62 -11.22 -2.99
CA GLU A 16 3.44 -10.87 -4.14
C GLU A 16 2.71 -9.82 -5.00
N LEU A 17 3.22 -8.59 -5.02
CA LEU A 17 2.64 -7.51 -5.82
C LEU A 17 2.74 -7.84 -7.32
N LYS A 18 1.60 -7.86 -8.00
CA LYS A 18 1.54 -8.03 -9.46
C LYS A 18 1.62 -6.67 -10.17
N ARG A 19 2.43 -6.59 -11.22
CA ARG A 19 2.59 -5.38 -12.03
C ARG A 19 1.34 -5.16 -12.88
N LEU A 20 0.79 -3.95 -12.83
CA LEU A 20 -0.31 -3.50 -13.67
C LEU A 20 0.00 -2.12 -14.26
N SER A 21 -0.65 -1.79 -15.37
CA SER A 21 -0.60 -0.45 -16.00
C SER A 21 -2.01 0.12 -16.05
N VAL A 22 -2.17 1.39 -15.67
CA VAL A 22 -3.43 2.12 -15.71
C VAL A 22 -3.23 3.46 -16.41
N THR A 23 -4.30 3.95 -17.04
CA THR A 23 -4.36 5.29 -17.62
C THR A 23 -5.28 6.14 -16.75
N LEU A 24 -4.80 7.32 -16.37
CA LEU A 24 -5.53 8.30 -15.56
C LEU A 24 -5.48 9.66 -16.28
N GLU A 25 -6.41 10.55 -15.94
CA GLU A 25 -6.34 11.94 -16.38
C GLU A 25 -5.13 12.64 -15.76
N GLU A 26 -4.56 13.62 -16.47
CA GLU A 26 -3.34 14.31 -16.04
C GLU A 26 -3.52 14.99 -14.67
N ASP A 27 -4.66 15.65 -14.46
CA ASP A 27 -4.96 16.33 -13.20
C ASP A 27 -5.10 15.35 -12.02
N GLN A 28 -5.58 14.13 -12.28
CA GLN A 28 -5.62 13.06 -11.28
C GLN A 28 -4.20 12.62 -10.92
N ILE A 29 -3.31 12.46 -11.90
CA ILE A 29 -1.90 12.10 -11.65
C ILE A 29 -1.22 13.16 -10.78
N GLU A 30 -1.42 14.44 -11.07
CA GLU A 30 -0.83 15.54 -10.29
C GLU A 30 -1.38 15.57 -8.86
N LYS A 31 -2.69 15.45 -8.66
CA LYS A 31 -3.30 15.36 -7.32
C LYS A 31 -2.75 14.17 -6.51
N LEU A 32 -2.54 13.02 -7.14
CA LEU A 32 -1.94 11.86 -6.47
C LEU A 32 -0.46 12.09 -6.11
N LYS A 33 0.30 12.83 -6.93
CA LYS A 33 1.68 13.22 -6.61
C LYS A 33 1.74 14.20 -5.44
N GLU A 34 0.86 15.18 -5.41
CA GLU A 34 0.74 16.15 -4.31
C GLU A 34 0.43 15.43 -2.98
N LEU A 35 -0.56 14.54 -2.98
CA LEU A 35 -0.90 13.74 -1.80
C LEU A 35 0.26 12.83 -1.35
N ALA A 36 1.01 12.24 -2.29
CA ALA A 36 2.19 11.46 -1.95
C ALA A 36 3.28 12.32 -1.29
N ALA A 37 3.48 13.55 -1.75
CA ALA A 37 4.43 14.49 -1.12
C ALA A 37 3.96 14.91 0.28
N GLU A 38 2.68 15.27 0.41
CA GLU A 38 2.06 15.64 1.68
C GLU A 38 2.17 14.51 2.72
N TYR A 39 1.87 13.28 2.33
CA TYR A 39 1.88 12.13 3.25
C TYR A 39 3.30 11.73 3.61
N LYS A 40 4.27 11.95 2.71
CA LYS A 40 5.69 11.78 3.03
C LYS A 40 6.11 12.70 4.18
N GLU A 41 5.69 13.95 4.15
CA GLU A 41 5.98 14.91 5.21
C GLU A 41 5.24 14.57 6.51
N LYS A 42 3.93 14.30 6.41
CA LYS A 42 3.07 14.04 7.59
C LYS A 42 3.42 12.76 8.34
N LEU A 43 3.79 11.70 7.62
CA LEU A 43 3.96 10.36 8.19
C LEU A 43 5.43 9.95 8.32
N GLY A 44 6.37 10.79 7.85
CA GLY A 44 7.80 10.51 7.92
C GLY A 44 8.24 9.25 7.15
N GLN A 45 7.41 8.77 6.22
CA GLN A 45 7.67 7.54 5.45
C GLN A 45 7.60 7.79 3.95
N ARG A 46 8.24 6.92 3.16
CA ARG A 46 8.23 7.08 1.69
C ARG A 46 6.84 6.78 1.13
N TRP A 47 6.20 7.81 0.57
CA TRP A 47 5.00 7.68 -0.22
C TRP A 47 5.30 7.90 -1.70
N THR A 48 4.67 7.09 -2.57
CA THR A 48 4.85 7.13 -4.01
C THR A 48 3.49 7.19 -4.70
N LEU A 49 3.46 7.56 -5.98
CA LEU A 49 2.26 7.49 -6.81
C LEU A 49 1.61 6.09 -6.74
N SER A 50 2.40 5.02 -6.85
CA SER A 50 1.89 3.65 -6.74
C SER A 50 1.35 3.30 -5.35
N ALA A 51 1.84 3.94 -4.28
CA ALA A 51 1.25 3.79 -2.96
C ALA A 51 -0.12 4.48 -2.89
N MET A 52 -0.24 5.69 -3.45
CA MET A 52 -1.51 6.41 -3.52
C MET A 52 -2.56 5.66 -4.36
N VAL A 53 -2.17 5.13 -5.52
CA VAL A 53 -3.07 4.31 -6.35
C VAL A 53 -3.56 3.07 -5.58
N ARG A 54 -2.69 2.40 -4.83
CA ARG A 54 -3.09 1.25 -3.99
C ARG A 54 -4.05 1.64 -2.88
N VAL A 55 -3.84 2.78 -2.22
CA VAL A 55 -4.78 3.30 -1.22
C VAL A 55 -6.15 3.58 -1.85
N ALA A 56 -6.18 4.25 -3.01
CA ALA A 56 -7.42 4.56 -3.71
C ALA A 56 -8.18 3.28 -4.14
N VAL A 57 -7.47 2.29 -4.69
CA VAL A 57 -8.05 0.98 -5.04
C VAL A 57 -8.56 0.26 -3.79
N GLY A 58 -7.79 0.31 -2.70
CA GLY A 58 -8.16 -0.30 -1.41
C GLY A 58 -9.44 0.31 -0.84
N ASP A 59 -9.51 1.65 -0.75
CA ASP A 59 -10.71 2.38 -0.29
C ASP A 59 -11.92 2.08 -1.17
N PHE A 60 -11.76 2.08 -2.50
CA PHE A 60 -12.83 1.75 -3.42
C PHE A 60 -13.38 0.33 -3.20
N LEU A 61 -12.51 -0.68 -3.13
CA LEU A 61 -12.91 -2.07 -2.92
C LEU A 61 -13.51 -2.30 -1.53
N SER A 62 -12.99 -1.62 -0.50
CA SER A 62 -13.51 -1.67 0.87
C SER A 62 -14.94 -1.12 0.95
N ARG A 63 -15.20 0.04 0.33
CA ARG A 63 -16.56 0.63 0.23
C ARG A 63 -17.55 -0.26 -0.50
N MET A 64 -17.06 -1.11 -1.43
CA MET A 64 -17.88 -2.10 -2.12
C MET A 64 -18.08 -3.40 -1.32
N GLY A 65 -17.48 -3.53 -0.12
CA GLY A 65 -17.48 -4.75 0.67
C GLY A 65 -16.76 -5.92 0.00
N LYS A 66 -15.80 -5.64 -0.88
CA LYS A 66 -15.04 -6.67 -1.62
C LYS A 66 -13.77 -7.09 -0.92
N ILE A 67 -13.19 -6.20 -0.12
CA ILE A 67 -12.04 -6.44 0.75
C ILE A 67 -12.31 -5.79 2.12
N ALA A 68 -11.71 -6.33 3.17
CA ALA A 68 -11.84 -5.83 4.54
C ALA A 68 -10.68 -4.89 4.89
#